data_AF-A0A950Y753-F1
#
_entry.id   AF-A0A950Y753-F1
#
_cell.length_a   1.000
_cell.length_b   1.000
_cell.length_c   1.000
_cell.angle_alpha   90.00
_cell.angle_beta   90.00
_cell.angle_gamma   90.00
#
_symmetry.space_group_name_H-M   'P 1'
#
loop_
_entity.id
_entity.type
_entity.pdbx_description
1 polymer ?
#
loop_
_entity_poly.entity_id
_entity_poly.type
_entity_poly.pdbx_seq_one_letter_code
_entity_poly.pdbx_strand_id
1 'polypeptide(L)'
;PEFLRRQPGGIVLRISTTLDAIHVLLKLVSGTCIARAASGVTYVYLSSWQGVPMIWQAALEHAWPAVIEYAPDELRNSKELWLERQGDGAENAFDMMKKIKHMFDPQNLLNRSRLYGRI
;
A
#
# COMPACT_ATOMS: atom_id res chain seq x y z
N PRO A 1 -13.17 -5.45 -7.53
CA PRO A 1 -13.59 -4.22 -8.23
C PRO A 1 -13.61 -4.45 -9.74
N GLU A 2 -14.50 -3.82 -10.51
CA GLU A 2 -14.57 -4.03 -11.97
C GLU A 2 -13.25 -3.69 -12.68
N PHE A 3 -12.56 -2.64 -12.23
CA PHE A 3 -11.21 -2.30 -12.70
C PHE A 3 -10.25 -3.50 -12.67
N LEU A 4 -10.17 -4.22 -11.54
CA LEU A 4 -9.28 -5.37 -11.37
C LEU A 4 -9.70 -6.59 -12.21
N ARG A 5 -10.99 -6.70 -12.58
CA ARG A 5 -11.44 -7.73 -13.53
C ARG A 5 -10.98 -7.43 -14.96
N ARG A 6 -10.92 -6.14 -15.32
CA ARG A 6 -10.47 -5.68 -16.65
C ARG A 6 -8.95 -5.54 -16.74
N GLN A 7 -8.26 -5.39 -15.61
CA GLN A 7 -6.82 -5.20 -15.51
C GLN A 7 -6.23 -6.23 -14.53
N PRO A 8 -5.88 -7.44 -15.01
CA PRO A 8 -5.33 -8.51 -14.15
C PRO A 8 -4.04 -8.11 -13.42
N GLY A 9 -3.22 -7.27 -14.04
CA GLY A 9 -2.01 -6.68 -13.43
C GLY A 9 -2.28 -5.48 -12.52
N GLY A 10 -3.55 -5.16 -12.26
CA GLY A 10 -3.96 -3.95 -11.58
C GLY A 10 -3.53 -3.88 -10.11
N ILE A 11 -3.10 -2.70 -9.68
CA ILE A 11 -2.63 -2.42 -8.32
C ILE A 11 -3.45 -1.26 -7.77
N VAL A 12 -3.78 -1.33 -6.48
CA VAL A 12 -4.47 -0.25 -5.77
C VAL A 12 -3.57 0.27 -4.66
N LEU A 13 -3.21 1.55 -4.73
CA LEU A 13 -2.54 2.26 -3.66
C LEU A 13 -3.54 3.12 -2.91
N ARG A 14 -3.52 3.07 -1.58
CA ARG A 14 -4.16 4.06 -0.74
C ARG A 14 -3.11 5.02 -0.21
N ILE A 15 -3.31 6.30 -0.48
CA ILE A 15 -2.44 7.38 -0.02
C ILE A 15 -3.26 8.33 0.85
N SER A 16 -2.73 8.67 2.01
CA SER A 16 -3.36 9.61 2.93
C SER A 16 -2.57 10.91 2.90
N THR A 17 -3.25 12.00 2.63
CA THR A 17 -2.71 13.35 2.56
C THR A 17 -3.46 14.24 3.55
N THR A 18 -2.96 15.45 3.83
CA THR A 18 -3.81 16.48 4.45
C THR A 18 -4.87 16.92 3.44
N LEU A 19 -5.96 17.54 3.92
CA LEU A 19 -7.04 18.01 3.05
C LEU A 19 -6.53 18.98 1.97
N ASP A 20 -5.60 19.85 2.34
CA ASP A 20 -4.97 20.77 1.41
C ASP A 20 -4.06 20.02 0.41
N ALA A 21 -3.22 19.09 0.87
CA ALA A 21 -2.24 18.42 0.02
C ALA A 21 -2.84 17.44 -1.03
N ILE A 22 -4.15 17.14 -0.97
CA ILE A 22 -4.80 16.24 -1.92
C ILE A 22 -4.63 16.70 -3.37
N HIS A 23 -4.62 18.02 -3.60
CA HIS A 23 -4.48 18.58 -4.95
C HIS A 23 -3.08 18.30 -5.54
N VAL A 24 -2.05 18.21 -4.70
CA VAL A 24 -0.68 17.89 -5.13
C VAL A 24 -0.63 16.46 -5.64
N LEU A 25 -1.22 15.52 -4.87
CA LEU A 25 -1.31 14.12 -5.29
C LEU A 25 -2.11 13.96 -6.59
N LEU A 26 -3.24 14.65 -6.73
CA LEU A 26 -4.08 14.55 -7.93
C LEU A 26 -3.40 15.08 -9.20
N LYS A 27 -2.46 16.02 -9.07
CA LYS A 27 -1.64 16.48 -10.22
C LYS A 27 -0.59 15.45 -10.64
N LEU A 28 -0.14 14.59 -9.74
CA LEU A 28 0.85 13.54 -10.01
C LEU A 28 0.22 12.27 -10.59
N VAL A 29 -1.05 12.03 -10.31
CA VAL A 29 -1.77 10.85 -10.78
C VAL A 29 -2.35 11.12 -12.17
N SER A 30 -1.68 10.60 -13.20
CA SER A 30 -2.17 10.66 -14.58
C SER A 30 -3.28 9.64 -14.89
N GLY A 31 -3.56 8.72 -13.96
CA GLY A 31 -4.47 7.59 -14.12
C GLY A 31 -5.79 7.73 -13.36
N THR A 32 -6.55 6.62 -13.32
CA THR A 32 -7.80 6.57 -12.55
C THR A 32 -7.51 6.63 -11.04
N CYS A 33 -8.22 7.52 -10.34
CA CYS A 33 -8.20 7.56 -8.88
C CYS A 33 -9.57 7.89 -8.29
N ILE A 34 -9.76 7.52 -7.03
CA ILE A 34 -10.92 7.90 -6.23
C ILE A 34 -10.42 8.68 -5.01
N ALA A 35 -10.69 9.98 -5.00
CA ALA A 35 -10.31 10.88 -3.93
C ALA A 35 -11.48 11.11 -2.97
N ARG A 36 -11.24 10.89 -1.67
CA ARG A 36 -12.16 11.23 -0.59
C ARG A 36 -11.71 12.58 0.00
N ALA A 37 -12.23 13.65 -0.58
CA ALA A 37 -11.81 15.02 -0.27
C ALA A 37 -11.92 15.35 1.23
N ALA A 38 -12.97 14.87 1.92
CA ALA A 38 -13.20 15.16 3.34
C ALA A 38 -12.19 14.46 4.29
N SER A 39 -11.50 13.42 3.85
CA SER A 39 -10.54 12.67 4.67
C SER A 39 -9.10 12.73 4.15
N GLY A 40 -8.86 13.38 3.01
CA GLY A 40 -7.55 13.41 2.36
C GLY A 40 -7.07 12.03 1.86
N VAL A 41 -7.96 11.04 1.74
CA VAL A 41 -7.59 9.68 1.32
C VAL A 41 -7.84 9.54 -0.17
N THR A 42 -6.83 9.09 -0.91
CA THR A 42 -6.94 8.84 -2.35
C THR A 42 -6.56 7.40 -2.67
N TYR A 43 -7.42 6.71 -3.41
CA TYR A 43 -7.16 5.41 -3.98
C TYR A 43 -6.67 5.59 -5.42
N VAL A 44 -5.42 5.24 -5.68
CA VAL A 44 -4.80 5.31 -7.01
C VAL A 44 -4.84 3.94 -7.65
N TYR A 45 -5.43 3.84 -8.83
CA TYR A 45 -5.53 2.61 -9.60
C TYR A 45 -4.48 2.60 -10.70
N LEU A 46 -3.54 1.66 -10.62
CA LEU A 46 -2.47 1.47 -11.59
C LEU A 46 -2.69 0.18 -12.36
N SER A 47 -2.35 0.16 -13.65
CA SER A 47 -2.48 -1.02 -14.51
C SER A 47 -1.30 -1.99 -14.37
N SER A 48 -0.16 -1.55 -13.83
CA SER A 48 1.03 -2.38 -13.65
C SER A 48 1.95 -1.83 -12.55
N TRP A 49 2.92 -2.66 -12.12
CA TRP A 49 3.94 -2.29 -11.13
C TRP A 49 4.78 -1.08 -11.54
N GLN A 50 4.93 -0.80 -12.83
CA GLN A 50 5.79 0.29 -13.33
C GLN A 50 5.32 1.68 -12.85
N GLY A 51 4.03 1.86 -12.56
CA GLY A 51 3.50 3.12 -12.04
C GLY A 51 3.71 3.31 -10.53
N VAL A 52 4.06 2.25 -9.79
CA VAL A 52 4.18 2.28 -8.33
C VAL A 52 5.34 3.17 -7.86
N PRO A 53 6.58 3.04 -8.39
CA PRO A 53 7.74 3.75 -7.85
C PRO A 53 7.58 5.28 -7.84
N MET A 54 7.03 5.87 -8.91
CA MET A 54 6.84 7.31 -9.00
C MET A 54 5.92 7.84 -7.90
N ILE A 55 4.76 7.18 -7.72
CA ILE A 55 3.77 7.57 -6.71
C ILE A 55 4.30 7.31 -5.30
N TRP A 56 5.02 6.20 -5.12
CA TRP A 56 5.64 5.86 -3.84
C TRP A 56 6.72 6.87 -3.43
N GLN A 57 7.58 7.26 -4.38
CA GLN A 57 8.62 8.24 -4.16
C GLN A 57 8.03 9.60 -3.75
N ALA A 58 6.97 10.06 -4.43
CA ALA A 58 6.26 11.28 -4.03
C ALA A 58 5.67 11.16 -2.61
N ALA A 59 5.13 10.00 -2.24
CA ALA A 59 4.63 9.79 -0.89
C ALA A 59 5.75 9.85 0.17
N LEU A 60 6.95 9.36 -0.14
CA LEU A 60 8.12 9.48 0.75
C LEU A 60 8.57 10.94 0.89
N GLU A 61 8.73 11.66 -0.24
CA GLU A 61 9.16 13.06 -0.27
C GLU A 61 8.23 13.99 0.51
N HIS A 62 6.92 13.73 0.44
CA HIS A 62 5.91 14.49 1.18
C HIS A 62 5.52 13.87 2.53
N ALA A 63 6.20 12.80 2.96
CA ALA A 63 5.91 12.05 4.18
C ALA A 63 4.43 11.60 4.31
N TRP A 64 3.76 11.30 3.19
CA TRP A 64 2.39 10.81 3.16
C TRP A 64 2.32 9.31 3.49
N PRO A 65 1.41 8.87 4.37
CA PRO A 65 1.13 7.45 4.55
C PRO A 65 0.60 6.83 3.26
N ALA A 66 1.36 5.89 2.70
CA ALA A 66 0.98 5.11 1.52
C ALA A 66 0.97 3.61 1.85
N VAL A 67 0.01 2.89 1.28
CA VAL A 67 -0.11 1.43 1.42
C VAL A 67 -0.60 0.85 0.10
N ILE A 68 -0.03 -0.29 -0.31
CA ILE A 68 -0.59 -1.10 -1.40
C ILE A 68 -1.73 -1.95 -0.81
N GLU A 69 -2.98 -1.59 -1.13
CA GLU A 69 -4.16 -2.32 -0.63
C GLU A 69 -4.46 -3.59 -1.44
N TYR A 70 -4.11 -3.57 -2.72
CA TYR A 70 -4.28 -4.71 -3.60
C TYR A 70 -3.14 -4.80 -4.59
N ALA A 71 -2.66 -6.02 -4.79
CA ALA A 71 -1.84 -6.43 -5.91
C ALA A 71 -2.18 -7.90 -6.25
N PRO A 72 -2.02 -8.33 -7.51
CA PRO A 72 -2.19 -9.72 -7.91
C PRO A 72 -1.17 -10.63 -7.20
N ASP A 73 -1.51 -11.91 -7.04
CA ASP A 73 -0.74 -12.87 -6.25
C ASP A 73 0.69 -13.06 -6.78
N GLU A 74 0.89 -13.00 -8.10
CA GLU A 74 2.21 -13.08 -8.73
C GLU A 74 3.13 -11.94 -8.24
N LEU A 75 2.58 -10.73 -8.08
CA LEU A 75 3.33 -9.58 -7.55
C LEU A 75 3.50 -9.69 -6.04
N ARG A 76 2.49 -10.15 -5.31
CA ARG A 76 2.59 -10.36 -3.85
C ARG A 76 3.66 -11.38 -3.46
N ASN A 77 3.93 -12.35 -4.33
CA ASN A 77 4.92 -13.39 -4.12
C ASN A 77 6.33 -12.99 -4.60
N SER A 78 6.44 -12.03 -5.52
CA SER A 78 7.72 -11.64 -6.15
C SER A 78 8.24 -10.27 -5.72
N LYS A 79 7.40 -9.43 -5.11
CA LYS A 79 7.74 -8.05 -4.71
C LYS A 79 7.45 -7.83 -3.24
N GLU A 80 8.31 -7.03 -2.62
CA GLU A 80 8.02 -6.47 -1.30
C GLU A 80 7.01 -5.33 -1.45
N LEU A 81 5.79 -5.59 -1.00
CA LEU A 81 4.68 -4.63 -1.07
C LEU A 81 4.53 -3.81 0.20
N TRP A 82 5.18 -4.24 1.28
CA TRP A 82 5.34 -3.49 2.51
C TRP A 82 6.63 -2.66 2.43
N LEU A 83 6.62 -1.68 1.55
CA LEU A 83 7.75 -0.78 1.37
C LEU A 83 7.94 0.00 2.67
N GLU A 84 9.08 -0.21 3.32
CA GLU A 84 9.35 0.34 4.65
C GLU A 84 9.31 1.86 4.61
N ARG A 85 8.46 2.44 5.46
CA ARG A 85 8.52 3.87 5.75
C ARG A 85 9.71 4.08 6.66
N GLN A 86 10.74 4.77 6.18
CA GLN A 86 11.83 5.20 7.05
C GLN A 86 11.27 6.23 8.05
N GLY A 87 11.26 5.87 9.32
CA GLY A 87 10.72 6.69 10.40
C GLY A 87 10.99 6.05 11.76
N ASP A 88 11.17 6.90 12.76
CA ASP A 88 11.55 6.46 14.11
C ASP A 88 10.44 5.58 14.72
N GLY A 89 10.79 4.35 15.12
CA GLY A 89 9.87 3.37 15.72
C GLY A 89 9.15 2.40 14.78
N ALA A 90 9.35 2.47 13.46
CA ALA A 90 8.73 1.54 12.50
C ALA A 90 9.24 0.08 12.66
N GLU A 91 10.53 -0.11 12.95
CA GLU A 91 11.13 -1.43 13.22
C GLU A 91 10.53 -2.08 14.47
N ASN A 92 10.36 -1.30 15.54
CA ASN A 92 9.76 -1.75 16.80
C ASN A 92 8.29 -2.18 16.63
N ALA A 93 7.52 -1.48 15.79
CA ALA A 93 6.13 -1.82 15.54
C ALA A 93 6.00 -3.15 14.79
N PHE A 94 6.91 -3.43 13.84
CA PHE A 94 6.90 -4.68 13.07
C PHE A 94 7.20 -5.90 13.94
N ASP A 95 8.21 -5.81 14.80
CA ASP A 95 8.55 -6.89 15.73
C ASP A 95 7.44 -7.13 16.76
N MET A 96 6.76 -6.08 17.20
CA MET A 96 5.58 -6.22 18.04
C MET A 96 4.44 -6.95 17.31
N MET A 97 4.17 -6.63 16.04
CA MET A 97 3.16 -7.33 15.25
C MET A 97 3.50 -8.82 15.05
N LYS A 98 4.78 -9.15 14.84
CA LYS A 98 5.24 -10.56 14.78
C LYS A 98 4.95 -11.32 16.07
N LYS A 99 5.27 -10.71 17.23
CA LYS A 99 4.98 -11.31 18.55
C LYS A 99 3.49 -11.52 18.74
N ILE A 100 2.66 -10.55 18.36
CA ILE A 100 1.20 -10.66 18.41
C ILE A 100 0.71 -11.81 17.52
N LYS A 101 1.18 -11.92 16.26
CA LYS A 101 0.82 -13.04 15.38
C LYS A 101 1.16 -14.37 16.02
N HIS A 102 2.39 -14.53 16.51
CA HIS A 102 2.85 -15.77 17.07
C HIS A 102 2.03 -16.20 18.31
N MET A 103 1.62 -15.23 19.14
CA MET A 103 0.80 -15.50 20.32
C MET A 103 -0.61 -16.01 19.95
N PHE A 104 -1.22 -15.46 18.89
CA PHE A 104 -2.59 -15.81 18.49
C PHE A 104 -2.68 -16.95 17.46
N ASP A 105 -1.63 -17.19 16.69
CA ASP A 105 -1.58 -18.21 15.64
C ASP A 105 -0.16 -18.82 15.53
N PRO A 106 0.28 -19.58 16.56
CA PRO A 106 1.65 -20.08 16.63
C PRO A 106 1.99 -21.06 15.50
N GLN A 107 0.99 -21.71 14.92
CA GLN A 107 1.14 -22.66 13.80
C GLN A 107 0.92 -22.01 12.43
N ASN A 108 0.71 -20.68 12.37
CA ASN A 108 0.43 -19.94 11.15
C ASN A 108 -0.67 -20.61 10.31
N LEU A 109 -1.77 -21.05 10.92
CA LEU A 109 -2.88 -21.68 10.20
C LEU A 109 -3.77 -20.64 9.53
N LEU A 110 -3.82 -19.41 10.07
CA LEU A 110 -4.66 -18.33 9.57
C LEU A 110 -3.90 -17.44 8.59
N ASN A 111 -4.43 -17.31 7.36
CA ASN A 111 -3.96 -16.38 6.34
C ASN A 111 -2.42 -16.42 6.13
N ARG A 112 -1.88 -17.60 5.81
CA ARG A 112 -0.43 -17.89 5.64
C ARG A 112 0.35 -16.94 4.72
N SER A 113 -0.34 -16.25 3.83
CA SER A 113 0.26 -15.32 2.85
C SER A 113 0.00 -13.84 3.20
N ARG A 114 -0.53 -13.55 4.39
CA ARG A 114 -0.72 -12.17 4.87
C ARG A 114 0.64 -11.58 5.25
N LEU A 115 0.80 -10.27 5.10
CA LEU A 115 2.09 -9.57 5.29
C LEU A 115 3.22 -10.12 4.40
N TYR A 116 2.87 -10.65 3.22
CA TYR A 116 3.83 -11.06 2.20
C TYR A 116 4.84 -12.11 2.69
N GLY A 117 4.40 -12.99 3.60
CA GLY A 117 5.22 -14.06 4.16
C GLY A 117 6.20 -13.61 5.25
N ARG A 118 6.12 -12.34 5.71
CA ARG A 118 7.02 -11.83 6.76
C ARG A 118 6.54 -12.12 8.19
N ILE A 119 5.29 -12.54 8.39
CA ILE A 119 4.65 -12.80 9.71
C ILE A 119 3.78 -14.05 9.66
#